data_AF-A0A8B7DMX1-F1
#
_entry.id   AF-A0A8B7DMX1-F1
#
_cell.length_a   1.000
_cell.length_b   1.000
_cell.length_c   1.000
_cell.angle_alpha   90.00
_cell.angle_beta   90.00
_cell.angle_gamma   90.00
#
_symmetry.space_group_name_H-M   'P 1'
#
loop_
_entity.id
_entity.type
_entity.pdbx_description
1 polymer ?
#
loop_
_entity_poly.entity_id
_entity_poly.type
_entity_poly.pdbx_seq_one_letter_code
_entity_poly.pdbx_strand_id
1 'polypeptide(L)'
;MEKIMYGAVIEFLFLESVKSKQTHEQLLKVYKDSSPSLTTVYDWVAELKRGRTSLVDDPQKGRPKSASTPEIISKIPDEIVDSVHISHGTAHNILSEIKKIL
;
A
#
# COMPACT_ATOMS: atom_id res chain seq x y z
N MET A 1 3.54 2.94 -14.65
CA MET A 1 2.42 2.15 -15.21
C MET A 1 1.55 1.73 -14.04
N GLU A 2 0.24 1.93 -14.10
CA GLU A 2 -0.65 1.84 -12.93
C GLU A 2 -0.81 0.39 -12.44
N LYS A 3 -0.65 0.19 -11.13
CA LYS A 3 -0.74 -1.11 -10.43
C LYS A 3 -2.11 -1.78 -10.60
N ILE A 4 -3.16 -0.96 -10.77
CA ILE A 4 -4.54 -1.40 -11.01
C ILE A 4 -4.65 -2.20 -12.31
N MET A 5 -3.87 -1.85 -13.35
CA MET A 5 -3.91 -2.56 -14.63
C MET A 5 -3.40 -4.00 -14.50
N TYR A 6 -2.34 -4.23 -13.72
CA TYR A 6 -1.80 -5.59 -13.54
C TYR A 6 -2.74 -6.47 -12.72
N GLY A 7 -3.37 -5.93 -11.68
CA GLY A 7 -4.35 -6.67 -10.89
C GLY A 7 -5.46 -7.26 -11.75
N ALA A 8 -6.01 -6.46 -12.68
CA ALA A 8 -7.11 -6.89 -13.55
C ALA A 8 -6.68 -7.98 -14.53
N VAL A 9 -5.47 -7.84 -15.10
CA VAL A 9 -4.91 -8.85 -16.02
C VAL A 9 -4.60 -10.16 -15.27
N ILE A 10 -4.08 -10.07 -14.05
CA ILE A 10 -3.82 -11.25 -13.21
C ILE A 10 -5.15 -11.92 -12.82
N GLU A 11 -6.17 -11.15 -12.45
CA GLU A 11 -7.51 -11.66 -12.14
C GLU A 11 -8.14 -12.39 -13.33
N PHE A 12 -8.10 -11.77 -14.52
CA PHE A 12 -8.59 -12.40 -15.74
C PHE A 12 -7.90 -13.75 -16.02
N LEU A 13 -6.57 -13.78 -15.96
CA LEU A 13 -5.79 -15.00 -16.19
C LEU A 13 -6.00 -16.05 -15.09
N PHE A 14 -6.25 -15.63 -13.86
CA PHE A 14 -6.61 -16.52 -12.76
C PHE A 14 -7.96 -17.19 -12.99
N LEU A 15 -8.97 -16.45 -13.48
CA LEU A 15 -10.27 -16.99 -13.86
C LEU A 15 -10.18 -17.98 -15.03
N GLU A 16 -9.25 -17.76 -15.97
CA GLU A 16 -8.89 -18.72 -17.01
C GLU A 16 -8.10 -19.95 -16.49
N SER A 17 -7.87 -20.04 -15.18
CA SER A 17 -7.11 -21.11 -14.52
C SER A 17 -5.63 -21.20 -14.99
N VAL A 18 -5.06 -20.09 -15.43
CA VAL A 18 -3.64 -20.00 -15.80
C VAL A 18 -2.78 -20.05 -14.53
N LYS A 19 -1.69 -20.82 -14.58
CA LYS A 19 -0.75 -20.95 -13.45
C LYS A 19 0.04 -19.65 -13.27
N SER A 20 0.29 -19.25 -12.02
CA SER A 20 0.98 -18.00 -11.67
C SER A 20 2.31 -17.78 -12.40
N LYS A 21 3.11 -18.84 -12.61
CA LYS A 21 4.37 -18.74 -13.37
C LYS A 21 4.14 -18.36 -14.83
N GLN A 22 3.13 -18.97 -15.47
CA GLN A 22 2.76 -18.69 -16.85
C GLN A 22 2.13 -17.29 -16.99
N THR A 23 1.31 -16.88 -16.01
CA THR A 23 0.80 -15.51 -15.90
C THR A 23 1.96 -14.50 -15.89
N HIS A 24 2.98 -14.73 -15.05
CA HIS A 24 4.17 -13.88 -15.01
C HIS A 24 4.93 -13.86 -16.34
N GLU A 25 5.12 -15.01 -16.99
CA GLU A 25 5.79 -15.07 -18.31
C GLU A 25 5.02 -14.29 -19.39
N GLN A 26 3.69 -14.35 -19.39
CA GLN A 26 2.84 -13.56 -20.28
C GLN A 26 2.96 -12.05 -19.99
N LEU A 27 2.90 -11.67 -18.72
CA LEU A 27 3.08 -10.28 -18.29
C LEU A 27 4.48 -9.75 -18.68
N LEU A 28 5.52 -10.53 -18.44
CA LEU A 28 6.90 -10.18 -18.79
C LEU A 28 7.08 -10.01 -20.30
N LYS A 29 6.45 -10.88 -21.11
CA LYS A 29 6.49 -10.77 -22.57
C LYS A 29 5.86 -9.48 -23.09
N VAL A 30 4.76 -9.03 -22.48
CA VAL A 30 4.02 -7.84 -22.92
C VAL A 30 4.60 -6.55 -22.33
N TYR A 31 4.84 -6.52 -21.03
CA TYR A 31 5.20 -5.31 -20.28
C TYR A 31 6.71 -5.15 -20.08
N LYS A 32 7.52 -6.18 -20.34
CA LYS A 32 8.99 -6.16 -20.23
C LYS A 32 9.44 -5.61 -18.88
N ASP A 33 10.23 -4.53 -18.87
CA ASP A 33 10.78 -3.90 -17.67
C ASP A 33 9.71 -3.30 -16.74
N SER A 34 8.50 -3.07 -17.27
CA SER A 34 7.36 -2.63 -16.45
C SER A 34 6.57 -3.78 -15.84
N SER A 35 6.89 -5.04 -16.16
CA SER A 35 6.15 -6.20 -15.65
C SER A 35 6.23 -6.28 -14.12
N PRO A 36 5.12 -6.64 -13.44
CA PRO A 36 5.20 -6.98 -12.02
C PRO A 36 6.14 -8.16 -11.80
N SER A 37 6.77 -8.19 -10.64
CA SER A 37 7.62 -9.31 -10.23
C SER A 37 6.80 -10.59 -10.08
N LEU A 38 7.47 -11.74 -10.19
CA LEU A 38 6.84 -13.04 -9.94
C LEU A 38 6.20 -13.11 -8.55
N THR A 39 6.86 -12.57 -7.52
CA THR A 39 6.33 -12.51 -6.15
C THR A 39 5.03 -11.72 -6.11
N THR A 40 4.96 -10.57 -6.78
CA THR A 40 3.75 -9.77 -6.87
C THR A 40 2.59 -10.54 -7.51
N VAL A 41 2.85 -11.36 -8.53
CA VAL A 41 1.83 -12.23 -9.14
C VAL A 41 1.34 -13.28 -8.15
N TYR A 42 2.24 -13.90 -7.37
CA TYR A 42 1.86 -14.86 -6.33
C TYR A 42 1.00 -14.23 -5.24
N ASP A 43 1.38 -13.04 -4.76
CA ASP A 43 0.61 -12.31 -3.74
C ASP A 43 -0.80 -12.01 -4.25
N TRP A 44 -0.93 -11.50 -5.48
CA TRP A 44 -2.24 -11.26 -6.09
C TRP A 44 -3.09 -12.53 -6.20
N VAL A 45 -2.50 -13.64 -6.67
CA VAL A 45 -3.22 -14.93 -6.77
C VAL A 45 -3.62 -15.46 -5.39
N ALA A 46 -2.81 -15.25 -4.36
CA ALA A 46 -3.16 -15.62 -2.99
C ALA A 46 -4.36 -14.81 -2.49
N GLU A 47 -4.40 -13.51 -2.77
CA GLU A 47 -5.52 -12.64 -2.41
C GLU A 47 -6.80 -12.99 -3.19
N LEU A 48 -6.70 -13.33 -4.48
CA LEU A 48 -7.84 -13.81 -5.28
C LEU A 48 -8.41 -15.12 -4.72
N LYS A 49 -7.54 -16.06 -4.31
CA LYS A 49 -7.97 -17.29 -3.62
C LYS A 49 -8.64 -17.04 -2.27
N ARG A 50 -8.31 -15.92 -1.60
CA ARG A 50 -8.95 -15.47 -0.36
C ARG A 50 -10.30 -14.78 -0.60
N GLY A 51 -10.73 -14.66 -1.86
CA GLY A 51 -12.02 -14.06 -2.21
C GLY A 51 -11.99 -12.54 -2.29
N ARG A 52 -10.83 -11.93 -2.57
CA ARG A 52 -10.74 -10.48 -2.80
C ARG A 52 -11.72 -10.08 -3.91
N THR A 53 -12.58 -9.12 -3.62
CA THR A 53 -13.64 -8.62 -4.53
C THR A 53 -13.33 -7.22 -5.07
N SER A 54 -12.35 -6.51 -4.51
CA SER A 54 -11.92 -5.19 -4.97
C SER A 54 -10.60 -5.26 -5.74
N LEU A 55 -10.63 -4.70 -6.95
CA LEU A 55 -9.45 -4.48 -7.79
C LEU A 55 -8.63 -3.27 -7.33
N VAL A 56 -9.27 -2.35 -6.61
CA VAL A 56 -8.65 -1.17 -6.03
C VAL A 56 -8.02 -1.58 -4.70
N ASP A 57 -6.74 -1.25 -4.52
CA ASP A 57 -6.08 -1.40 -3.23
C ASP A 57 -6.89 -0.62 -2.18
N ASP A 58 -7.25 -1.30 -1.08
CA ASP A 58 -7.87 -0.62 0.05
C ASP A 58 -6.96 0.54 0.48
N PRO A 59 -7.54 1.71 0.80
CA PRO A 59 -6.74 2.84 1.26
C PRO A 59 -5.87 2.38 2.43
N GLN A 60 -4.55 2.45 2.21
CA GLN A 60 -3.54 1.96 3.13
C GLN A 60 -3.85 2.47 4.54
N LYS A 61 -4.29 1.56 5.42
CA LYS A 61 -4.80 1.85 6.78
C LYS A 61 -3.79 2.48 7.75
N GLY A 62 -2.64 2.94 7.25
CA GLY A 62 -1.52 3.45 8.05
C GLY A 62 -1.56 4.95 8.38
N ARG A 63 -2.57 5.72 7.94
CA ARG A 63 -2.61 7.17 8.27
C ARG A 63 -4.03 7.75 8.31
N PRO A 64 -4.48 8.29 9.45
CA PRO A 64 -5.61 9.22 9.47
C PRO A 64 -5.19 10.51 8.74
N LYS A 65 -5.77 10.75 7.55
CA LYS A 65 -5.55 12.01 6.81
C LYS A 65 -6.16 13.24 7.51
N SER A 66 -6.93 13.02 8.58
CA SER A 66 -7.68 14.06 9.29
C SER A 66 -6.91 14.76 10.42
N ALA A 67 -5.74 14.25 10.83
CA ALA A 67 -5.04 14.73 12.03
C ALA A 67 -3.87 15.70 11.73
N SER A 68 -3.48 15.83 10.46
CA SER A 68 -2.37 16.67 10.01
C SER A 68 -2.83 18.05 9.50
N THR A 69 -3.84 18.68 10.12
CA THR A 69 -4.13 20.09 9.82
C THR A 69 -2.97 20.96 10.35
N PRO A 70 -2.57 22.02 9.64
CA PRO A 70 -1.44 22.86 10.04
C PRO A 70 -1.60 23.44 11.45
N GLU A 71 -2.85 23.66 11.89
CA GLU A 71 -3.18 24.14 13.23
C GLU A 71 -2.90 23.12 14.36
N ILE A 72 -2.98 21.82 14.10
CA ILE A 72 -2.66 20.78 15.08
C ILE A 72 -1.14 20.52 15.10
N ILE A 73 -0.50 20.59 13.92
CA ILE A 73 0.95 20.45 13.76
C ILE A 73 1.69 21.61 14.45
N SER A 74 1.18 22.84 14.35
CA SER A 74 1.79 24.03 14.97
C SER A 74 1.69 24.06 16.50
N LYS A 75 0.87 23.19 17.11
CA LYS A 75 0.74 23.07 18.57
C LYS A 75 1.81 22.16 19.19
N ILE A 76 2.64 21.52 18.36
CA ILE A 76 3.78 20.73 18.82
C ILE A 76 4.97 21.68 18.99
N PRO A 77 5.55 21.78 20.20
CA PRO A 77 6.73 22.61 20.43
C PRO A 77 7.94 22.12 19.62
N ASP A 78 8.65 23.06 18.99
CA ASP A 78 9.88 22.79 18.21
C ASP A 78 10.94 22.04 19.04
N GLU A 79 11.03 22.34 20.35
CA GLU A 79 11.97 21.69 21.28
C GLU A 79 11.81 20.15 21.34
N ILE A 80 10.59 19.64 21.18
CA ILE A 80 10.31 18.19 21.20
C ILE A 80 10.70 17.55 19.87
N VAL A 81 10.50 18.27 18.78
CA VAL A 81 10.82 17.84 17.41
C VAL A 81 12.33 17.80 17.22
N ASP A 82 13.02 18.83 17.72
CA ASP A 82 14.46 18.99 17.61
C ASP A 82 15.23 18.03 18.54
N SER A 83 14.74 17.79 19.76
CA SER A 83 15.36 16.83 20.69
C SER A 83 15.30 15.38 20.21
N VAL A 84 14.31 15.04 19.37
CA VAL A 84 14.09 13.68 18.85
C VAL A 84 14.49 13.57 17.36
N HIS A 85 14.93 14.65 16.72
CA HIS A 85 15.29 14.72 15.29
C HIS A 85 14.20 14.13 14.36
N ILE A 86 12.93 14.39 14.65
CA ILE A 86 11.80 13.90 13.86
C ILE A 86 10.96 15.06 13.34
N SER A 87 10.21 14.88 12.25
CA SER A 87 9.31 15.94 11.78
C SER A 87 8.14 16.16 12.74
N HIS A 88 7.57 17.37 12.74
CA HIS A 88 6.35 17.69 13.49
C HIS A 88 5.19 16.73 13.19
N GLY A 89 5.06 16.31 11.93
CA GLY A 89 4.05 15.30 11.54
C GLY A 89 4.31 13.92 12.16
N THR A 90 5.58 13.55 12.32
CA THR A 90 5.97 12.29 13.00
C THR A 90 5.70 12.37 14.50
N ALA A 91 6.07 13.49 15.14
CA ALA A 91 5.79 13.72 16.57
C ALA A 91 4.28 13.67 16.87
N HIS A 92 3.46 14.27 16.00
CA HIS A 92 2.00 14.22 16.09
C HIS A 92 1.47 12.78 16.11
N ASN A 93 1.98 11.94 15.19
CA ASN A 93 1.53 10.57 15.07
C ASN A 93 1.87 9.76 16.34
N ILE A 94 3.10 9.88 16.86
CA ILE A 94 3.54 9.19 18.08
C ILE A 94 2.64 9.58 19.26
N LEU A 95 2.39 10.88 19.45
CA LEU A 95 1.51 11.37 20.51
C LEU A 95 0.07 10.86 20.37
N SER A 96 -0.44 10.77 19.14
CA SER A 96 -1.79 10.27 18.87
C SER A 96 -1.93 8.78 19.18
N GLU A 97 -0.88 7.97 18.97
CA GLU A 97 -0.89 6.54 19.30
C GLU A 97 -0.75 6.30 20.81
N ILE A 98 0.10 7.07 21.51
CA ILE A 98 0.23 6.98 22.98
C ILE A 98 -1.12 7.29 23.66
N LYS A 99 -1.85 8.29 23.17
CA LYS A 99 -3.18 8.66 23.70
C LYS A 99 -4.27 7.60 23.49
N LYS A 100 -4.09 6.63 22.60
CA LYS A 100 -5.06 5.53 22.41
C LYS A 100 -4.86 4.39 23.42
N ILE A 101 -3.70 4.35 24.08
CA ILE A 101 -3.27 3.28 24.99
C ILE A 101 -3.46 3.68 26.46
N LEU A 102 -3.69 4.97 26.72
CA LEU A 102 -4.09 5.53 28.02
C LEU A 102 -5.60 5.71 28.09
#